data_AF-A0A953RBW2-F1
#
_entry.id   AF-A0A953RBW2-F1
#
_cell.length_a   1.000
_cell.length_b   1.000
_cell.length_c   1.000
_cell.angle_alpha   90.00
_cell.angle_beta   90.00
_cell.angle_gamma   90.00
#
_symmetry.space_group_name_H-M   'P 1'
#
loop_
_entity.id
_entity.type
_entity.pdbx_description
1 polymer ?
#
loop_
_entity_poly.entity_id
_entity_poly.type
_entity_poly.pdbx_seq_one_letter_code
_entity_poly.pdbx_strand_id
1 'polypeptide(L)' 'MPVAKRLTIENVNLDDEREMDAFVDQVLTAGMERVRAEGDELRRKALLDSQGKLLVKELPADMKEGADRDCGG' A
#
# COMPACT_ATOMS: atom_id res chain seq x y z
N MET A 1 -1.10 -30.82 -1.55
CA MET A 1 -2.06 -29.82 -2.08
C MET A 1 -1.62 -29.48 -3.48
N PRO A 2 -2.47 -29.55 -4.52
CA PRO A 2 -2.06 -29.17 -5.85
C PRO A 2 -1.74 -27.68 -5.81
N VAL A 3 -0.54 -27.31 -6.25
CA VAL A 3 -0.13 -25.90 -6.36
C VAL A 3 -1.05 -25.29 -7.42
N ALA A 4 -2.04 -24.51 -6.97
CA ALA A 4 -2.92 -23.78 -7.87
C ALA A 4 -2.02 -22.89 -8.76
N LYS A 5 -2.22 -23.00 -10.08
CA LYS A 5 -1.48 -22.24 -11.09
C LYS A 5 -1.54 -20.75 -10.73
N ARG A 6 -0.39 -20.06 -10.69
CA ARG A 6 -0.34 -18.62 -10.43
C ARG A 6 -0.97 -17.87 -11.60
N LEU A 7 -2.02 -17.11 -11.31
CA LEU A 7 -2.74 -16.32 -12.30
C LEU A 7 -2.11 -14.93 -12.39
N THR A 8 -1.97 -14.44 -13.61
CA THR A 8 -1.47 -13.11 -13.94
C THR A 8 -2.43 -12.47 -14.93
N ILE A 9 -2.33 -11.15 -15.09
CA ILE A 9 -3.15 -10.42 -16.07
C ILE A 9 -2.92 -10.91 -17.51
N GLU A 10 -1.79 -11.55 -17.78
CA GLU A 10 -1.42 -12.09 -19.08
C GLU A 10 -2.04 -13.46 -19.35
N ASN A 11 -2.45 -14.20 -18.31
CA ASN A 11 -2.81 -15.60 -18.43
C ASN A 11 -4.19 -15.98 -17.86
N VAL A 12 -4.86 -15.05 -17.17
CA VAL A 12 -6.20 -15.25 -16.63
C VAL A 12 -7.22 -15.30 -17.77
N ASN A 13 -8.07 -16.32 -17.75
CA ASN A 13 -9.25 -16.35 -18.62
C ASN A 13 -10.37 -15.47 -18.03
N LEU A 14 -10.66 -14.34 -18.68
CA LEU A 14 -11.68 -13.39 -18.22
C LEU A 14 -13.12 -13.90 -18.41
N ASP A 15 -13.31 -14.91 -19.27
CA ASP A 15 -14.63 -15.52 -19.51
C ASP A 15 -14.94 -16.67 -18.54
N ASP A 16 -13.97 -17.10 -17.71
CA ASP A 16 -14.17 -18.11 -16.66
C ASP A 16 -14.29 -17.42 -15.30
N GLU A 17 -15.51 -17.38 -14.76
CA GLU A 17 -15.82 -16.77 -13.47
C GLU A 17 -14.99 -17.34 -12.31
N ARG A 18 -14.71 -18.65 -12.31
CA ARG A 18 -13.93 -19.30 -11.24
C ARG A 18 -12.46 -18.94 -11.32
N GLU A 19 -11.94 -18.78 -12.53
CA GLU A 19 -10.57 -18.34 -12.75
C GLU A 19 -10.40 -16.87 -12.38
N MET A 20 -11.41 -16.05 -12.68
CA MET A 20 -11.48 -14.65 -12.25
C MET A 20 -11.51 -14.50 -10.73
N ASP A 21 -12.34 -15.27 -10.02
CA ASP A 21 -12.38 -15.27 -8.56
C ASP A 21 -11.00 -15.63 -7.98
N ALA A 22 -10.37 -16.69 -8.49
CA ALA A 22 -9.05 -17.11 -8.05
C ALA A 22 -7.96 -16.05 -8.34
N PHE A 23 -8.08 -15.31 -9.44
CA PHE A 23 -7.17 -14.22 -9.76
C PHE A 23 -7.36 -13.01 -8.82
N VAL A 24 -8.62 -12.64 -8.56
CA VAL A 24 -8.96 -11.56 -7.61
C VAL A 24 -8.43 -11.87 -6.22
N ASP A 25 -8.62 -13.09 -5.73
CA ASP A 25 -8.09 -13.53 -4.43
C ASP A 25 -6.56 -13.43 -4.35
N GLN A 26 -5.86 -13.82 -5.42
CA GLN A 26 -4.39 -13.70 -5.49
C GLN A 26 -3.95 -12.24 -5.43
N VAL A 27 -4.60 -11.36 -6.19
CA VAL A 27 -4.28 -9.92 -6.23
C VAL A 27 -4.57 -9.26 -4.88
N LEU A 28 -5.73 -9.54 -4.28
CA LEU A 28 -6.11 -8.99 -2.98
C LEU A 28 -5.17 -9.45 -1.87
N THR A 29 -4.80 -10.73 -1.86
CA THR A 29 -3.85 -11.28 -0.87
C THR A 29 -2.50 -10.59 -0.98
N ALA A 30 -1.92 -10.52 -2.18
CA ALA A 30 -0.64 -9.86 -2.40
C ALA A 30 -0.70 -8.35 -2.09
N GLY A 31 -1.81 -7.69 -2.40
CA GLY A 31 -2.04 -6.29 -2.08
C GLY A 31 -2.11 -6.05 -0.56
N MET A 32 -2.83 -6.89 0.18
CA MET A 32 -2.93 -6.80 1.63
C MET A 32 -1.58 -6.97 2.32
N GLU A 33 -0.73 -7.88 1.83
CA GLU A 33 0.63 -8.05 2.36
C GLU A 33 1.47 -6.78 2.19
N ARG A 34 1.41 -6.13 1.02
CA ARG A 34 2.13 -4.87 0.77
C ARG A 34 1.64 -3.74 1.67
N VAL A 35 0.33 -3.55 1.77
CA VAL A 35 -0.28 -2.51 2.63
C VAL A 35 0.13 -2.70 4.09
N ARG A 36 0.17 -3.94 4.58
CA ARG A 36 0.64 -4.24 5.93
C ARG A 36 2.12 -3.89 6.11
N ALA A 37 2.97 -4.29 5.17
CA ALA A 37 4.41 -4.02 5.23
C ALA A 37 4.73 -2.51 5.24
N GLU A 38 4.04 -1.73 4.39
CA GLU A 38 4.17 -0.27 4.36
C GLU A 38 3.66 0.37 5.66
N GLY A 39 2.50 -0.08 6.16
CA GLY A 39 1.97 0.36 7.44
C GLY A 39 2.93 0.10 8.61
N ASP A 40 3.59 -1.06 8.63
CA ASP A 40 4.63 -1.40 9.60
C ASP A 40 5.88 -0.52 9.48
N GLU A 41 6.28 -0.17 8.26
CA GLU A 41 7.37 0.78 8.04
C GLU A 41 7.03 2.18 8.57
N LEU A 42 5.82 2.67 8.29
CA LEU A 42 5.38 3.98 8.78
C LEU A 42 5.25 4.01 10.31
N ARG A 43 4.80 2.91 10.92
CA ARG A 43 4.80 2.75 12.40
C ARG A 43 6.22 2.72 12.96
N ARG A 44 7.15 1.99 12.33
CA ARG A 44 8.57 1.97 12.73
C ARG A 44 9.21 3.36 12.65
N LYS A 45 8.79 4.18 11.69
CA LYS A 45 9.24 5.58 11.55
C LYS A 45 8.51 6.56 12.48
N ALA A 46 7.64 6.08 13.38
CA ALA A 46 6.79 6.91 14.24
C ALA A 46 5.96 7.95 13.45
N LEU A 47 5.51 7.59 12.25
CA LEU A 47 4.62 8.40 11.42
C LEU A 47 3.15 8.03 11.65
N LEU A 48 2.87 6.75 11.92
CA LEU A 48 1.54 6.25 12.24
C LEU A 48 1.45 5.69 13.66
N ASP A 49 0.26 5.81 14.27
CA ASP A 49 -0.09 5.19 15.54
C ASP A 49 -0.49 3.70 15.39
N SER A 50 -0.85 3.05 16.50
CA SER A 50 -1.28 1.65 16.50
C SER A 50 -2.59 1.39 15.73
N GLN A 51 -3.37 2.42 15.45
CA GLN A 51 -4.60 2.39 14.66
C GLN A 51 -4.38 2.81 13.20
N GLY A 52 -3.15 3.10 12.79
CA GLY A 52 -2.80 3.53 11.44
C GLY A 52 -3.14 5.00 11.15
N LYS A 53 -3.30 5.85 12.18
CA LYS A 53 -3.50 7.29 12.00
C LYS A 53 -2.18 8.04 12.11
N LEU A 54 -2.05 9.13 11.36
CA LEU A 54 -0.90 10.02 11.45
C LEU A 54 -0.72 10.58 12.87
N LEU A 55 0.50 10.45 13.40
CA LEU A 55 0.88 11.01 14.70
C LEU A 55 1.01 12.53 14.66
N VAL A 56 1.50 13.10 13.55
CA VAL A 56 1.56 14.54 13.31
C VAL A 56 0.78 14.86 12.04
N LYS A 57 -0.22 15.72 12.16
CA LYS A 57 -1.11 16.12 11.05
C LYS A 57 -0.81 17.52 10.51
N GLU A 58 -0.03 18.30 11.25
CA GLU A 58 0.40 19.61 10.80
C GLU A 58 1.64 19.50 9.93
N LEU A 59 1.70 20.36 8.91
CA LEU A 59 2.94 20.54 8.16
C LEU A 59 4.03 21.10 9.08
N PRO A 60 5.28 20.63 8.93
CA PRO A 60 6.44 21.27 9.52
C PRO A 60 6.47 22.78 9.22
N ALA A 61 7.02 23.59 10.14
CA ALA A 61 6.96 25.05 10.06
C ALA A 61 7.57 25.61 8.75
N ASP A 62 8.60 24.95 8.24
CA ASP A 62 9.29 25.21 6.97
C ASP A 62 8.46 24.85 5.73
N MET A 63 7.44 24.00 5.87
CA MET A 63 6.52 23.63 4.78
C MET A 63 5.21 24.42 4.80
N LYS A 64 4.98 25.24 5.82
CA LYS A 64 3.78 26.10 5.91
C LYS A 64 3.81 27.20 4.84
N GLU A 65 2.64 27.66 4.44
CA GLU A 65 2.50 28.74 3.47
C GLU A 65 3.09 30.05 4.02
N GLY A 66 3.92 30.74 3.21
CA GLY A 66 4.65 31.94 3.65
C GLY A 66 5.90 31.68 4.49
N ALA A 67 6.25 30.41 4.75
CA ALA A 67 7.56 30.07 5.31
C ALA A 67 8.65 30.43 4.30
N ASP A 68 9.74 31.04 4.79
CA ASP A 68 10.92 31.32 3.99
C ASP A 68 11.59 29.97 3.69
N ARG A 69 11.18 29.36 2.58
CA ARG A 69 11.77 28.12 2.12
C ARG A 69 13.11 28.49 1.55
N ASP A 70 14.16 28.23 2.31
CA ASP A 70 15.50 28.10 1.77
C ASP A 70 15.53 26.82 0.90
N CYS A 71 14.83 26.88 -0.23
CA CYS A 71 15.01 25.97 -1.35
C CYS A 71 16.39 26.32 -1.90
N GLY A 72 17.43 25.80 -1.24
CA GLY A 72 18.82 26.22 -1.43
C GLY A 72 19.18 26.47 -2.89
N GLY A 73 19.80 27.63 -3.13
CA GLY A 73 20.35 28.03 -4.42
C GLY A 73 21.54 27.19 -4.86
#